data_AF-A0A957UUS8-F1
#
_entry.id   AF-A0A957UUS8-F1
#
_cell.length_a   1.000
_cell.length_b   1.000
_cell.length_c   1.000
_cell.angle_alpha   90.00
_cell.angle_beta   90.00
_cell.angle_gamma   90.00
#
_symmetry.space_group_name_H-M   'P 1'
#
loop_
_entity.id
_entity.type
_entity.pdbx_description
1 polymer ?
#
loop_
_entity_poly.entity_id
_entity_poly.type
_entity_poly.pdbx_seq_one_letter_code
_entity_poly.pdbx_strand_id
1 'polypeptide(L)'
;MLNALALMTVFYWQKDSILRWRFQWDIARRMLRECVPLLLSAISIVLYMKVDQVMLRQMVTDEAAGLYAVAVRISESWYFFPTVIMSSFFPVLSTTIRQDPAAYYARTYMLMRFMVALSVCVAIPMTFFSEPIITLVFGMQYRDAGPILAVHIWSGLSVAMGITTSPWIFHYGYTKIA
;
A
#
# COMPACT_ATOMS: atom_id res chain seq x y z
N MET A 1 11.12 5.20 -8.95
CA MET A 1 11.64 5.57 -10.29
C MET A 1 10.95 6.81 -10.86
N LEU A 2 9.61 6.88 -10.90
CA LEU A 2 8.89 8.05 -11.41
C LEU A 2 9.23 9.37 -10.67
N ASN A 3 9.30 9.34 -9.33
CA ASN A 3 9.67 10.52 -8.54
C ASN A 3 11.12 10.99 -8.79
N ALA A 4 12.04 10.06 -9.08
CA ALA A 4 13.42 10.41 -9.40
C ALA A 4 13.51 11.08 -10.78
N LEU A 5 12.74 10.58 -11.75
CA LEU A 5 12.61 11.20 -13.07
C LEU A 5 11.90 12.56 -12.99
N ALA A 6 10.85 12.69 -12.17
CA ALA A 6 10.14 13.94 -11.95
C ALA A 6 11.03 14.99 -11.26
N LEU A 7 11.85 14.57 -10.30
CA LEU A 7 12.86 15.46 -9.71
C LEU A 7 13.90 15.87 -10.75
N MET A 8 14.36 14.96 -11.62
CA MET A 8 15.28 15.29 -12.72
C MET A 8 14.66 16.25 -13.74
N THR A 9 13.38 16.13 -14.09
CA THR A 9 12.73 17.03 -15.06
C THR A 9 12.49 18.41 -14.46
N VAL A 10 12.08 18.49 -13.19
CA VAL A 10 12.02 19.76 -12.44
C VAL A 10 13.41 20.40 -12.35
N PHE A 11 14.47 19.60 -12.17
CA PHE A 11 15.88 20.05 -12.19
C PHE A 11 16.35 20.54 -13.56
N TYR A 12 15.78 20.01 -14.64
CA TYR A 12 16.09 20.48 -16.00
C TYR A 12 15.40 21.82 -16.30
N TRP A 13 14.27 22.09 -15.64
CA TRP A 13 13.47 23.31 -15.78
C TRP A 13 13.93 24.44 -14.85
N GLN A 14 14.34 24.12 -13.62
CA GLN A 14 15.09 25.03 -12.76
C GLN A 14 16.56 24.96 -13.19
N LYS A 15 17.07 25.97 -13.92
CA LYS A 15 18.46 26.08 -14.43
C LYS A 15 19.57 26.09 -13.35
N ASP A 16 19.39 25.42 -12.22
CA ASP A 16 20.44 25.25 -11.22
C ASP A 16 21.39 24.14 -11.64
N SER A 17 22.64 24.52 -11.85
CA SER A 17 23.68 23.66 -12.36
C SER A 17 24.05 22.58 -11.33
N ILE A 18 23.83 21.31 -11.69
CA ILE A 18 24.33 20.10 -10.99
C ILE A 18 25.83 20.17 -10.64
N LEU A 19 26.63 21.00 -11.33
CA LEU A 19 28.04 21.20 -11.03
C LEU A 19 28.32 21.92 -9.70
N ARG A 20 27.30 22.52 -9.05
CA ARG A 20 27.46 23.17 -7.73
C ARG A 20 27.16 22.25 -6.56
N TRP A 21 26.77 21.00 -6.80
CA TRP A 21 26.52 20.04 -5.74
C TRP A 21 27.81 19.70 -5.01
N ARG A 22 27.86 20.03 -3.73
CA ARG A 22 28.89 19.57 -2.82
C ARG A 22 28.30 18.42 -2.02
N PHE A 23 28.91 17.24 -2.12
CA PHE A 23 28.53 16.12 -1.27
C PHE A 23 28.80 16.48 0.18
N GLN A 24 27.74 16.56 0.99
CA GLN A 24 27.84 16.84 2.42
C GLN A 24 27.52 15.56 3.19
N TRP A 25 28.56 14.96 3.76
CA TRP A 25 28.43 13.72 4.52
C TRP A 25 27.40 13.90 5.65
N ASP A 26 27.46 14.99 6.42
CA ASP A 26 26.56 15.20 7.56
C ASP A 26 25.07 15.14 7.19
N ILE A 27 24.68 15.75 6.07
CA ILE A 27 23.32 15.68 5.56
C ILE A 27 22.98 14.25 5.14
N ALA A 28 23.85 13.58 4.39
CA ALA A 28 23.64 12.21 3.95
C ALA A 28 23.47 11.24 5.15
N ARG A 29 24.29 11.38 6.19
CA ARG A 29 24.20 10.55 7.42
C ARG A 29 22.90 10.80 8.17
N ARG A 30 22.49 12.05 8.27
CA ARG A 30 21.24 12.43 8.95
C ARG A 30 20.03 11.87 8.21
N MET A 31 19.96 12.07 6.90
CA MET A 31 18.87 11.52 6.08
C MET A 31 18.84 10.00 6.12
N LEU A 32 20.00 9.32 6.03
CA LEU A 32 20.07 7.87 6.17
C LEU A 32 19.52 7.40 7.52
N ARG A 33 19.92 8.07 8.62
CA ARG A 33 19.44 7.72 9.97
C ARG A 33 17.92 7.91 10.11
N GLU A 34 17.36 8.95 9.50
CA GLU A 34 15.92 9.21 9.50
C GLU A 34 15.15 8.21 8.61
N CYS A 35 15.74 7.74 7.51
CA CYS A 35 15.13 6.79 6.58
C CYS A 35 15.22 5.33 7.04
N VAL A 36 16.23 4.94 7.83
CA VAL A 36 16.44 3.54 8.26
C VAL A 36 15.22 2.96 8.99
N PRO A 37 14.59 3.64 9.97
CA PRO A 37 13.38 3.13 10.60
C PRO A 37 12.23 2.92 9.61
N LEU A 38 12.08 3.84 8.65
CA LEU A 38 11.04 3.74 7.62
C LEU A 38 11.28 2.55 6.68
N LEU A 39 12.54 2.32 6.28
CA LEU A 39 12.92 1.15 5.48
C LEU A 39 12.65 -0.15 6.25
N LEU A 40 13.01 -0.19 7.54
CA LEU A 40 12.74 -1.36 8.37
C LEU A 40 11.24 -1.64 8.47
N SER A 41 10.42 -0.61 8.71
CA SER A 41 8.95 -0.76 8.71
C SER A 41 8.43 -1.25 7.36
N ALA A 42 8.93 -0.74 6.24
CA ALA A 42 8.52 -1.19 4.91
C ALA A 42 8.87 -2.66 4.67
N ILE A 43 10.07 -3.10 5.06
CA ILE A 43 10.49 -4.50 4.99
C ILE A 43 9.60 -5.37 5.89
N SER A 44 9.33 -4.94 7.13
CA SER A 44 8.45 -5.65 8.04
C SER A 44 7.04 -5.82 7.49
N ILE A 45 6.49 -4.81 6.82
CA ILE A 45 5.18 -4.91 6.16
C ILE A 45 5.23 -5.96 5.04
N VAL A 46 6.26 -5.95 4.18
CA VAL A 46 6.39 -6.96 3.11
C VAL A 46 6.51 -8.37 3.68
N LEU A 47 7.34 -8.56 4.72
CA LEU A 47 7.48 -9.85 5.39
C LEU A 47 6.16 -10.32 6.00
N TYR A 48 5.45 -9.43 6.69
CA TYR A 48 4.15 -9.71 7.27
C TYR A 48 3.14 -10.13 6.19
N MET A 49 3.06 -9.41 5.08
CA MET A 49 2.13 -9.73 3.98
C MET A 49 2.47 -11.05 3.27
N LYS A 50 3.73 -11.50 3.35
CA LYS A 50 4.21 -12.74 2.71
C LYS A 50 4.34 -13.92 3.67
N VAL A 51 4.14 -13.71 4.97
CA VAL A 51 4.32 -14.75 5.97
C VAL A 51 3.36 -15.92 5.71
N ASP A 52 2.11 -15.63 5.36
CA ASP A 52 1.08 -16.62 5.09
C ASP A 52 1.49 -17.54 3.93
N GLN A 53 2.05 -16.97 2.86
CA GLN A 53 2.53 -17.75 1.70
C GLN A 53 3.72 -18.65 2.06
N VAL A 54 4.66 -18.14 2.87
CA VAL A 54 5.83 -18.92 3.32
C VAL A 54 5.39 -20.06 4.23
N MET A 55 4.46 -19.79 5.15
CA MET A 55 3.91 -20.79 6.07
C MET A 55 3.13 -21.86 5.31
N LEU A 56 2.21 -21.46 4.43
CA LEU A 56 1.37 -22.41 3.70
C LEU A 56 2.23 -23.36 2.85
N ARG A 57 3.27 -22.86 2.19
CA ARG A 57 4.21 -23.68 1.42
C ARG A 57 4.89 -24.79 2.24
N GLN A 58 5.06 -24.61 3.55
CA GLN A 58 5.64 -25.64 4.44
C GLN A 58 4.58 -26.56 5.05
N MET A 59 3.31 -26.15 5.05
CA MET A 59 2.20 -26.86 5.71
C MET A 59 1.36 -27.71 4.76
N VAL A 60 1.34 -27.37 3.48
CA VAL A 60 0.55 -28.06 2.45
C VAL A 60 1.40 -28.44 1.25
N THR A 61 0.81 -29.10 0.25
CA THR A 61 1.49 -29.44 -1.00
C THR A 61 1.88 -28.19 -1.78
N ASP A 62 2.97 -28.26 -2.56
CA ASP A 62 3.42 -27.16 -3.42
C ASP A 62 2.31 -26.70 -4.40
N GLU A 63 1.46 -27.62 -4.85
CA GLU A 63 0.30 -27.33 -5.69
C GLU A 63 -0.73 -26.43 -4.96
N ALA A 64 -1.15 -26.81 -3.75
CA ALA A 64 -2.10 -26.03 -2.96
C ALA A 64 -1.51 -24.66 -2.57
N ALA A 65 -0.22 -24.60 -2.24
CA ALA A 65 0.49 -23.35 -2.00
C ALA A 65 0.54 -22.46 -3.26
N GLY A 66 0.70 -23.07 -4.43
CA GLY A 66 0.65 -22.38 -5.73
C GLY A 66 -0.71 -21.76 -6.03
N LEU A 67 -1.80 -22.50 -5.81
CA LEU A 67 -3.17 -21.99 -5.96
C LEU A 67 -3.41 -20.79 -5.04
N TYR A 68 -3.01 -20.88 -3.78
CA TYR A 68 -3.11 -19.78 -2.82
C TYR A 68 -2.29 -18.56 -3.27
N ALA A 69 -1.05 -18.77 -3.71
CA ALA A 69 -0.18 -17.68 -4.17
C ALA A 69 -0.79 -16.91 -5.36
N VAL A 70 -1.45 -17.61 -6.29
CA VAL A 70 -2.15 -17.00 -7.42
C VAL A 70 -3.35 -16.16 -6.97
N ALA A 71 -4.19 -16.70 -6.08
CA ALA A 71 -5.32 -15.96 -5.51
C ALA A 71 -4.87 -14.69 -4.78
N VAL A 72 -3.87 -14.82 -3.90
CA VAL A 72 -3.31 -13.68 -3.15
C VAL A 72 -2.75 -12.63 -4.09
N ARG A 73 -2.01 -13.02 -5.13
CA ARG A 73 -1.42 -12.06 -6.09
C ARG A 73 -2.47 -11.16 -6.76
N ILE A 74 -3.62 -11.70 -7.14
CA ILE A 74 -4.72 -10.90 -7.69
C ILE A 74 -5.27 -9.95 -6.62
N SER A 75 -5.57 -10.46 -5.42
CA SER A 75 -6.13 -9.65 -4.35
C SER A 75 -5.19 -8.54 -3.86
N GLU A 76 -3.87 -8.75 -3.80
CA GLU A 76 -2.91 -7.72 -3.37
C GLU A 76 -2.77 -6.61 -4.41
N SER A 77 -3.03 -6.90 -5.69
CA SER A 77 -3.03 -5.89 -6.75
C SER A 77 -4.06 -4.80 -6.49
N TRP A 78 -5.14 -5.11 -5.74
CA TRP A 78 -6.13 -4.14 -5.29
C TRP A 78 -5.54 -3.05 -4.38
N TYR A 79 -4.51 -3.35 -3.58
CA TYR A 79 -3.95 -2.41 -2.60
C TYR A 79 -3.33 -1.16 -3.24
N PHE A 80 -3.05 -1.22 -4.54
CA PHE A 80 -2.65 -0.07 -5.33
C PHE A 80 -3.67 1.07 -5.26
N PHE A 81 -4.97 0.77 -5.39
CA PHE A 81 -6.01 1.80 -5.47
C PHE A 81 -6.14 2.63 -4.17
N PRO A 82 -6.31 2.04 -2.98
CA PRO A 82 -6.35 2.82 -1.74
C PRO A 82 -5.07 3.62 -1.51
N THR A 83 -3.91 3.05 -1.87
CA THR A 83 -2.61 3.72 -1.70
C THR A 83 -2.51 4.99 -2.54
N VAL A 84 -2.88 4.92 -3.83
CA VAL A 84 -2.87 6.08 -4.74
C VAL A 84 -3.83 7.15 -4.28
N ILE A 85 -5.04 6.75 -3.87
CA ILE A 85 -6.04 7.70 -3.39
C ILE A 85 -5.51 8.39 -2.12
N MET A 86 -5.00 7.64 -1.14
CA MET A 86 -4.44 8.22 0.07
C MET A 86 -3.26 9.17 -0.23
N SER A 87 -2.37 8.81 -1.16
CA SER A 87 -1.26 9.67 -1.56
C SER A 87 -1.71 11.00 -2.15
N SER A 88 -2.87 11.03 -2.83
CA SER A 88 -3.46 12.23 -3.42
C SER A 88 -4.11 13.13 -2.37
N PHE A 89 -4.75 12.54 -1.34
CA PHE A 89 -5.42 13.28 -0.27
C PHE A 89 -4.48 13.69 0.88
N PHE A 90 -3.32 13.04 1.00
CA PHE A 90 -2.36 13.28 2.07
C PHE A 90 -1.95 14.76 2.25
N PRO A 91 -1.62 15.54 1.20
CA PRO A 91 -1.25 16.95 1.34
C PRO A 91 -2.38 17.83 1.90
N VAL A 92 -3.63 17.53 1.52
CA VAL A 92 -4.82 18.25 2.00
C VAL A 92 -5.05 17.93 3.48
N LEU A 93 -4.91 16.66 3.86
CA LEU A 93 -5.08 16.24 5.26
C LEU A 93 -3.98 16.81 6.16
N SER A 94 -2.72 16.83 5.70
CA SER A 94 -1.58 17.30 6.49
C SER A 94 -1.57 18.81 6.72
N THR A 95 -2.16 19.61 5.83
CA THR A 95 -2.33 21.06 6.03
C THR A 95 -3.51 21.37 6.95
N THR A 96 -4.60 20.61 6.84
CA THR A 96 -5.84 20.83 7.61
C THR A 96 -5.65 20.53 9.09
N ILE A 97 -4.83 19.53 9.45
CA ILE A 97 -4.69 19.04 10.82
C ILE A 97 -4.25 20.11 11.84
N ARG A 98 -3.47 21.11 11.40
CA ARG A 98 -3.01 22.22 12.26
C ARG A 98 -3.95 23.43 12.26
N GLN A 99 -4.73 23.59 11.19
CA GLN A 99 -5.58 24.76 10.98
C GLN A 99 -6.97 24.54 11.57
N ASP A 100 -7.54 23.36 11.35
CA ASP A 100 -8.89 23.00 11.77
C ASP A 100 -8.99 21.48 12.04
N PRO A 101 -8.81 21.06 13.31
CA PRO A 101 -8.93 19.66 13.69
C PRO A 101 -10.30 19.05 13.37
N ALA A 102 -11.40 19.82 13.49
CA ALA A 102 -12.74 19.32 13.22
C ALA A 102 -12.92 19.00 11.73
N ALA A 103 -12.46 19.89 10.86
CA ALA A 103 -12.44 19.63 9.42
C ALA A 103 -11.54 18.46 9.04
N TYR A 104 -10.40 18.27 9.72
CA TYR A 104 -9.54 17.11 9.52
C TYR A 104 -10.26 15.79 9.83
N TYR A 105 -10.96 15.70 10.96
CA TYR A 105 -11.74 14.51 11.33
C TYR A 105 -12.86 14.24 10.33
N ALA A 106 -13.60 15.27 9.92
CA ALA A 106 -14.67 15.13 8.94
C ALA A 106 -14.16 14.63 7.58
N ARG A 107 -13.02 15.16 7.10
CA ARG A 107 -12.38 14.73 5.84
C ARG A 107 -11.85 13.31 5.91
N THR A 108 -11.17 12.96 7.00
CA THR A 108 -10.65 11.59 7.21
C THR A 108 -11.79 10.58 7.31
N TYR A 109 -12.88 10.92 8.01
CA TYR A 109 -14.07 10.08 8.09
C TYR A 109 -14.74 9.89 6.72
N MET A 110 -14.89 10.96 5.94
CA MET A 110 -15.42 10.88 4.58
C MET A 110 -14.55 9.99 3.68
N LEU A 111 -13.23 10.16 3.75
CA LEU A 111 -12.28 9.34 3.00
C LEU A 111 -12.37 7.87 3.41
N MET A 112 -12.48 7.57 4.72
CA MET A 112 -12.62 6.20 5.21
C MET A 112 -13.92 5.55 4.72
N ARG A 113 -15.05 6.26 4.78
CA ARG A 113 -16.32 5.77 4.22
C ARG A 113 -16.22 5.48 2.73
N PHE A 114 -15.57 6.37 1.99
CA PHE A 114 -15.34 6.18 0.55
C PHE A 114 -14.46 4.96 0.27
N MET A 115 -13.36 4.78 1.00
CA MET A 115 -12.47 3.61 0.89
C MET A 115 -13.18 2.29 1.18
N VAL A 116 -14.02 2.27 2.22
CA VAL A 116 -14.85 1.11 2.58
C VAL A 116 -15.85 0.80 1.48
N ALA A 117 -16.60 1.80 1.03
CA ALA A 117 -17.58 1.63 -0.05
C ALA A 117 -16.91 1.13 -1.34
N LEU A 118 -15.76 1.69 -1.69
CA LEU A 118 -14.98 1.27 -2.87
C LEU A 118 -14.49 -0.18 -2.73
N SER A 119 -13.98 -0.56 -1.56
CA SER A 119 -13.51 -1.92 -1.30
C SER A 119 -14.63 -2.94 -1.38
N VAL A 120 -15.81 -2.64 -0.82
CA VAL A 120 -17.00 -3.50 -0.91
C VAL A 120 -17.51 -3.58 -2.36
N CYS A 121 -17.55 -2.44 -3.06
CA CYS A 121 -17.96 -2.37 -4.46
C CYS A 121 -17.09 -3.24 -5.37
N VAL A 122 -15.81 -3.44 -5.04
CA VAL A 122 -14.91 -4.33 -5.78
C VAL A 122 -14.95 -5.77 -5.26
N ALA A 123 -15.01 -5.98 -3.95
CA ALA A 123 -15.04 -7.32 -3.36
C ALA A 123 -16.28 -8.12 -3.78
N ILE A 124 -17.45 -7.47 -3.89
CA ILE A 124 -18.71 -8.13 -4.27
C ILE A 124 -18.61 -8.76 -5.68
N PRO A 125 -18.37 -8.00 -6.77
CA PRO A 125 -18.17 -8.60 -8.10
C PRO A 125 -17.04 -9.61 -8.11
N MET A 126 -15.91 -9.32 -7.46
CA MET A 126 -14.77 -10.23 -7.43
C MET A 126 -15.12 -11.59 -6.80
N THR A 127 -16.01 -11.62 -5.81
CA THR A 127 -16.47 -12.86 -5.17
C THR A 127 -17.24 -13.74 -6.16
N PHE A 128 -18.08 -13.16 -7.01
CA PHE A 128 -18.87 -13.92 -7.99
C PHE A 128 -18.09 -14.27 -9.27
N PHE A 129 -17.11 -13.44 -9.65
CA PHE A 129 -16.32 -13.61 -10.87
C PHE A 129 -14.90 -14.12 -10.61
N SER A 130 -14.58 -14.59 -9.39
CA SER A 130 -13.22 -14.97 -9.01
C SER A 130 -12.64 -16.07 -9.90
N GLU A 131 -13.39 -17.14 -10.14
CA GLU A 131 -12.98 -18.28 -10.95
C GLU A 131 -12.79 -17.90 -12.44
N PRO A 132 -13.74 -17.22 -13.11
CA PRO A 132 -13.52 -16.68 -14.45
C PRO A 132 -12.28 -15.77 -14.56
N ILE A 133 -12.05 -14.91 -13.56
CA ILE A 133 -10.90 -14.00 -13.56
C ILE A 133 -9.58 -14.79 -13.45
N ILE A 134 -9.53 -15.75 -12.53
CA ILE A 134 -8.35 -16.60 -12.33
C ILE A 134 -8.06 -17.42 -13.59
N THR A 135 -9.08 -18.07 -14.15
CA THR A 135 -8.92 -18.91 -15.35
C THR A 135 -8.54 -18.09 -16.58
N LEU A 136 -9.02 -16.83 -16.70
CA LEU A 136 -8.63 -15.91 -17.76
C LEU A 136 -7.16 -15.49 -17.66
N VAL A 137 -6.67 -15.19 -16.45
CA VAL A 137 -5.33 -14.62 -16.25
C VAL A 137 -4.25 -15.71 -16.16
N PHE A 138 -4.55 -16.83 -15.51
CA PHE A 138 -3.59 -17.89 -15.19
C PHE A 138 -3.87 -19.22 -15.91
N GLY A 139 -5.06 -19.40 -16.49
CA GLY A 139 -5.46 -20.62 -17.19
C GLY A 139 -6.27 -21.60 -16.34
N MET A 140 -6.85 -22.60 -17.01
CA MET A 140 -7.77 -23.59 -16.39
C MET A 140 -7.14 -24.40 -15.26
N GLN A 141 -5.83 -24.61 -15.29
CA GLN A 141 -5.09 -25.34 -14.25
C GLN A 141 -5.10 -24.66 -12.87
N TYR A 142 -5.44 -23.36 -12.81
CA TYR A 142 -5.53 -22.61 -11.55
C TYR A 142 -6.98 -22.36 -11.09
N ARG A 143 -7.96 -22.99 -11.74
CA ARG A 143 -9.40 -22.78 -11.46
C ARG A 143 -9.74 -22.85 -9.97
N ASP A 144 -9.12 -23.78 -9.25
CA ASP A 144 -9.34 -24.02 -7.82
C ASP A 144 -8.82 -22.89 -6.91
N ALA A 145 -8.09 -21.91 -7.46
CA ALA A 145 -7.74 -20.67 -6.76
C ALA A 145 -8.91 -19.65 -6.72
N GLY A 146 -9.97 -19.86 -7.51
CA GLY A 146 -11.16 -19.00 -7.54
C GLY A 146 -11.85 -18.84 -6.17
N PRO A 147 -12.21 -19.93 -5.46
CA PRO A 147 -12.78 -19.85 -4.13
C PRO A 147 -11.86 -19.16 -3.11
N ILE A 148 -10.54 -19.37 -3.23
CA ILE A 148 -9.54 -18.71 -2.36
C ILE A 148 -9.58 -17.20 -2.59
N LEU A 149 -9.59 -16.77 -3.85
CA LEU A 149 -9.68 -15.35 -4.20
C LEU A 149 -10.99 -14.71 -3.72
N ALA A 150 -12.11 -15.42 -3.84
CA ALA A 150 -13.43 -14.94 -3.41
C ALA A 150 -13.46 -14.59 -1.92
N VAL A 151 -12.74 -15.34 -1.08
CA VAL A 151 -12.59 -15.04 0.35
C VAL A 151 -11.52 -14.00 0.58
N HIS A 152 -10.34 -14.17 -0.03
CA HIS A 152 -9.18 -13.35 0.24
C HIS A 152 -9.34 -11.89 -0.18
N ILE A 153 -10.14 -11.59 -1.22
CA ILE A 153 -10.37 -10.21 -1.69
C ILE A 153 -10.94 -9.28 -0.59
N TRP A 154 -11.67 -9.84 0.39
CA TRP A 154 -12.23 -9.07 1.49
C TRP A 154 -11.17 -8.50 2.46
N SER A 155 -9.95 -9.06 2.47
CA SER A 155 -8.81 -8.45 3.17
C SER A 155 -8.49 -7.02 2.68
N GLY A 156 -8.86 -6.70 1.44
CA GLY A 156 -8.75 -5.36 0.87
C GLY A 156 -9.48 -4.29 1.67
N LEU A 157 -10.57 -4.65 2.34
CA LEU A 157 -11.29 -3.75 3.24
C LEU A 157 -10.42 -3.34 4.44
N SER A 158 -9.83 -4.33 5.11
CA SER A 158 -8.94 -4.12 6.26
C SER A 158 -7.71 -3.31 5.88
N VAL A 159 -7.13 -3.60 4.71
CA VAL A 159 -5.97 -2.85 4.18
C VAL A 159 -6.34 -1.40 3.87
N ALA A 160 -7.47 -1.14 3.23
CA ALA A 160 -7.90 0.22 2.91
C ALA A 160 -8.14 1.08 4.18
N MET A 161 -8.72 0.47 5.23
CA MET A 161 -8.87 1.12 6.54
C MET A 161 -7.50 1.44 7.17
N GLY A 162 -6.57 0.47 7.15
CA GLY A 162 -5.21 0.65 7.69
C GLY A 162 -4.45 1.79 6.99
N ILE A 163 -4.51 1.83 5.66
CA ILE A 163 -3.85 2.89 4.86
C ILE A 163 -4.42 4.27 5.22
N THR A 164 -5.74 4.40 5.32
CA THR A 164 -6.41 5.68 5.62
C THR A 164 -6.07 6.20 7.02
N THR A 165 -5.95 5.30 8.00
CA THR A 165 -5.68 5.65 9.40
C THR A 165 -4.20 5.95 9.65
N SER A 166 -3.29 5.39 8.83
CA SER A 166 -1.85 5.48 9.09
C SER A 166 -1.32 6.91 9.29
N PRO A 167 -1.69 7.95 8.50
CA PRO A 167 -1.15 9.30 8.70
C PRO A 167 -1.61 9.98 9.97
N TRP A 168 -2.79 9.61 10.47
CA TRP A 168 -3.27 10.07 11.77
C TRP A 168 -2.33 9.60 12.89
N ILE A 169 -1.96 8.32 12.88
CA ILE A 169 -1.05 7.72 13.87
C ILE A 169 0.32 8.42 13.85
N PHE A 170 0.86 8.69 12.66
CA PHE A 170 2.13 9.39 12.52
C PHE A 170 2.10 10.82 13.07
N HIS A 171 1.02 11.57 12.80
CA HIS A 171 0.93 12.96 13.24
C HIS A 171 0.82 13.11 14.76
N TYR A 172 0.07 12.23 15.43
CA TYR A 172 -0.10 12.28 16.88
C TYR A 172 1.07 11.66 17.66
N GLY A 173 2.13 11.22 16.98
CA GLY A 173 3.37 10.77 17.62
C GLY A 173 3.30 9.38 18.26
N TYR A 174 2.25 8.61 17.98
CA TYR A 174 2.08 7.24 18.50
C TYR A 174 3.09 6.23 17.91
N THR A 175 3.99 6.65 17.02
CA THR A 175 5.06 5.84 16.45
C THR A 175 6.40 5.95 17.18
N LYS A 176 6.51 6.83 18.19
CA LYS A 176 7.66 6.80 19.10
C LYS A 176 7.43 5.70 20.13
N ILE A 177 7.99 4.53 19.86
CA ILE A 177 8.37 3.61 20.93
C ILE A 177 9.41 4.38 21.75
N ALA A 178 9.08 4.62 23.02
CA ALA A 178 9.91 5.33 23.99
C ALA A 178 11.31 4.71 24.11
#